data_AF-A0A3D5Y8H3-F1
#
_entry.id   AF-A0A3D5Y8H3-F1
#
_cell.length_a   1.000
_cell.length_b   1.000
_cell.length_c   1.000
_cell.angle_alpha   90.00
_cell.angle_beta   90.00
_cell.angle_gamma   90.00
#
_symmetry.space_group_name_H-M   'P 1'
#
loop_
_entity.id
_entity.type
_entity.pdbx_description
1 polymer ?
#
loop_
_entity_poly.entity_id
_entity_poly.type
_entity_poly.pdbx_seq_one_letter_code
_entity_poly.pdbx_strand_id
1 'polypeptide(L)'
;DRNLIDLRFPVQYVIRPDLNFRGFAGTMASGILRSGDEVVALPSGQKSWIKEILTFDGKLDEAFPPLAITVTLADEIDVSRGDMFARPDNVPRVGREIEAVIVWMTEQPMTAGNKYLFKHTSNLIGGTISNIRYRVNIDTIESEEAGELKMNEVGRCHISLERAIPYDAYKKNRTTGGFIIIDRLTYNTVGAGMIIDREAAGEKERSFWELEVSDELLQRQTSRVSEAERSDRYGRKPLTILLTGLTCTGKTTIAYALERRLFDNGKAVTVLDGANMRLGISKDLGFTSSERSENMRRAAEIAKFINNAGLICICAFVSPGEDVREKARKLIGEYRFVEIYLTASEDVLRQRDSQGVYKKADKGELKEFPGVSAPYEAPRSPDLVLQTDKLTVDECVDRIIRLLESKK
;
A
#
# COMPACT_ATOMS: atom_id res chain seq x y z
N ASP A 1 -20.30 -11.36 -16.73
CA ASP A 1 -19.03 -10.97 -16.08
C ASP A 1 -18.57 -11.97 -15.03
N ARG A 2 -18.10 -13.16 -15.44
CA ARG A 2 -17.45 -14.12 -14.53
C ARG A 2 -15.94 -13.83 -14.53
N ASN A 3 -15.32 -13.82 -13.37
CA ASN A 3 -13.86 -13.72 -13.26
C ASN A 3 -13.25 -15.04 -13.76
N LEU A 4 -12.66 -15.02 -14.97
CA LEU A 4 -11.98 -16.16 -15.60
C LEU A 4 -10.45 -16.07 -15.51
N ILE A 5 -9.92 -15.05 -14.83
CA ILE A 5 -8.49 -14.78 -14.74
C ILE A 5 -7.94 -15.38 -13.43
N ASP A 6 -8.57 -15.04 -12.30
CA ASP A 6 -8.06 -15.40 -10.98
C ASP A 6 -8.54 -16.79 -10.59
N LEU A 7 -7.70 -17.81 -10.71
CA LEU A 7 -8.05 -19.16 -10.28
C LEU A 7 -8.27 -19.20 -8.77
N ARG A 8 -9.50 -19.54 -8.36
CA ARG A 8 -9.86 -19.85 -6.98
C ARG A 8 -10.73 -21.10 -6.98
N PHE A 9 -10.21 -22.17 -6.40
CA PHE A 9 -10.96 -23.41 -6.20
C PHE A 9 -10.97 -23.77 -4.70
N PRO A 10 -12.03 -23.37 -3.96
CA PRO A 10 -12.20 -23.75 -2.57
C PRO A 10 -12.54 -25.24 -2.47
N VAL A 11 -11.72 -25.98 -1.72
CA VAL A 11 -11.94 -27.40 -1.46
C VAL A 11 -13.10 -27.54 -0.48
N GLN A 12 -14.18 -28.19 -0.93
CA GLN A 12 -15.39 -28.43 -0.13
C GLN A 12 -15.37 -29.81 0.51
N TYR A 13 -14.76 -30.79 -0.15
CA TYR A 13 -14.77 -32.18 0.29
C TYR A 13 -13.55 -32.95 -0.23
N VAL A 14 -13.01 -33.86 0.57
CA VAL A 14 -11.90 -34.75 0.19
C VAL A 14 -12.47 -36.15 -0.01
N ILE A 15 -12.41 -36.65 -1.24
CA ILE A 15 -12.95 -37.95 -1.65
C ILE A 15 -11.82 -38.99 -1.60
N ARG A 16 -12.03 -40.06 -0.82
CA ARG A 16 -11.18 -41.26 -0.77
C ARG A 16 -12.06 -42.51 -0.76
N PRO A 17 -12.43 -43.06 -1.93
CA PRO A 17 -13.22 -44.28 -2.02
C PRO A 17 -12.36 -45.52 -1.73
N ASP A 18 -11.05 -45.45 -2.00
CA ASP A 18 -10.06 -46.49 -1.75
C ASP A 18 -8.69 -45.86 -1.41
N LEU A 19 -7.66 -46.70 -1.25
CA LEU A 19 -6.30 -46.28 -0.87
C LEU A 19 -5.54 -45.55 -1.99
N ASN A 20 -5.93 -45.71 -3.25
CA ASN A 20 -5.22 -45.21 -4.42
C ASN A 20 -5.85 -43.94 -5.00
N PHE A 21 -7.13 -43.69 -4.71
CA PHE A 21 -7.82 -42.49 -5.18
C PHE A 21 -7.93 -41.43 -4.09
N ARG A 22 -7.37 -40.24 -4.37
CA ARG A 22 -7.57 -39.03 -3.56
C ARG A 22 -8.01 -37.89 -4.47
N GLY A 23 -9.27 -37.50 -4.36
CA GLY A 23 -9.86 -36.38 -5.08
C GLY A 23 -10.24 -35.24 -4.16
N PHE A 24 -10.13 -34.01 -4.66
CA PHE A 24 -10.54 -32.79 -3.97
C PHE A 24 -11.72 -32.18 -4.70
N ALA A 25 -12.90 -32.29 -4.10
CA ALA A 25 -14.15 -31.82 -4.69
C ALA A 25 -14.48 -30.41 -4.23
N GLY A 26 -15.04 -29.63 -5.15
CA GLY A 26 -15.44 -28.25 -4.92
C GLY A 26 -16.13 -27.66 -6.13
N THR A 27 -16.53 -26.40 -5.99
CA THR A 27 -17.10 -25.61 -7.09
C THR A 27 -16.10 -24.56 -7.50
N MET A 28 -15.84 -24.43 -8.81
CA MET A 28 -14.99 -23.38 -9.37
C MET A 28 -15.55 -22.01 -9.00
N ALA A 29 -14.84 -21.26 -8.15
CA ALA A 29 -15.27 -19.94 -7.70
C ALA A 29 -14.91 -18.87 -8.75
N SER A 30 -13.72 -18.97 -9.34
CA SER A 30 -13.21 -18.09 -10.39
C SER A 30 -12.04 -18.74 -11.14
N GLY A 31 -11.66 -18.16 -12.28
CA GLY A 31 -10.54 -18.59 -13.11
C GLY A 31 -10.85 -19.79 -13.99
N ILE A 32 -9.86 -20.24 -14.74
CA ILE A 32 -9.92 -21.50 -15.51
C ILE A 32 -8.86 -22.42 -14.94
N LEU A 33 -9.21 -23.69 -14.72
CA LEU A 33 -8.32 -24.76 -14.30
C LEU A 33 -8.19 -25.78 -15.42
N ARG A 34 -6.98 -26.20 -15.74
CA ARG A 34 -6.70 -27.22 -16.76
C ARG A 34 -5.96 -28.41 -16.18
N SER A 35 -6.16 -29.58 -16.76
CA SER A 35 -5.29 -30.72 -16.49
C SER A 35 -3.84 -30.34 -16.85
N GLY A 36 -2.89 -30.62 -15.96
CA GLY A 36 -1.48 -30.23 -16.07
C GLY A 36 -1.13 -28.86 -15.47
N ASP A 37 -2.09 -28.04 -15.03
CA ASP A 37 -1.79 -26.75 -14.38
C ASP A 37 -1.01 -26.94 -13.08
N GLU A 38 0.02 -26.11 -12.84
CA GLU A 38 0.64 -25.95 -11.52
C GLU A 38 -0.31 -25.17 -10.61
N VAL A 39 -0.55 -25.69 -9.41
CA VAL A 39 -1.38 -25.08 -8.38
C VAL A 39 -0.65 -25.00 -7.05
N VAL A 40 -1.04 -24.02 -6.25
CA VAL A 40 -0.64 -23.92 -4.84
C VAL A 40 -1.85 -24.12 -3.94
N ALA A 41 -1.70 -24.98 -2.94
CA ALA A 41 -2.65 -25.19 -1.86
C ALA A 41 -2.47 -24.11 -0.79
N LEU A 42 -3.54 -23.40 -0.48
CA LEU A 42 -3.55 -22.35 0.55
C LEU A 42 -4.42 -22.80 1.72
N PRO A 43 -3.99 -22.56 2.97
CA PRO A 43 -2.92 -21.63 3.36
C PRO A 43 -1.50 -22.24 3.45
N SER A 44 -1.31 -23.53 3.22
CA SER A 44 -0.01 -24.22 3.45
C SER A 44 1.13 -23.75 2.53
N GLY A 45 0.80 -23.26 1.32
CA GLY A 45 1.77 -22.84 0.31
C GLY A 45 2.40 -24.01 -0.47
N GLN A 46 1.95 -25.25 -0.23
CA GLN A 46 2.46 -26.42 -0.94
C GLN A 46 2.02 -26.39 -2.40
N LYS A 47 2.93 -26.74 -3.31
CA LYS A 47 2.67 -26.78 -4.75
C LYS A 47 2.46 -28.20 -5.23
N SER A 48 1.64 -28.35 -6.26
CA SER A 48 1.49 -29.60 -7.01
C SER A 48 0.93 -29.31 -8.41
N TRP A 49 0.68 -30.34 -9.19
CA TRP A 49 0.08 -30.25 -10.53
C TRP A 49 -1.27 -30.96 -10.56
N ILE A 50 -2.23 -30.38 -11.29
CA ILE A 50 -3.50 -31.04 -11.55
C ILE A 50 -3.28 -32.24 -12.44
N LYS A 51 -3.53 -33.44 -11.93
CA LYS A 51 -3.43 -34.68 -12.70
C LYS A 51 -4.65 -34.86 -13.59
N GLU A 52 -5.84 -34.77 -13.01
CA GLU A 52 -7.11 -34.93 -13.72
C GLU A 52 -8.21 -34.06 -13.11
N ILE A 53 -9.14 -33.62 -13.96
CA ILE A 53 -10.40 -32.98 -13.57
C ILE A 53 -11.54 -33.94 -13.89
N LEU A 54 -12.37 -34.27 -12.89
CA LEU A 54 -13.42 -35.28 -12.97
C LEU A 54 -14.79 -34.69 -12.61
N THR A 55 -15.82 -35.11 -13.34
CA THR A 55 -17.23 -34.87 -13.04
C THR A 55 -18.00 -36.20 -13.08
N PHE A 56 -19.32 -36.15 -12.86
CA PHE A 56 -20.18 -37.33 -13.01
C PHE A 56 -20.14 -37.87 -14.45
N ASP A 57 -20.12 -36.99 -15.44
CA ASP A 57 -20.17 -37.34 -16.87
C ASP A 57 -18.81 -37.78 -17.45
N GLY A 58 -17.74 -37.68 -16.66
CA GLY A 58 -16.41 -38.15 -17.03
C GLY A 58 -15.29 -37.15 -16.77
N LYS A 59 -14.20 -37.30 -17.51
CA LYS A 59 -12.99 -36.46 -17.38
C LYS A 59 -13.10 -35.21 -18.25
N LEU A 60 -12.62 -34.09 -17.73
CA LEU A 60 -12.55 -32.80 -18.43
C LEU A 60 -11.10 -32.36 -18.62
N ASP A 61 -10.83 -31.69 -19.76
CA ASP A 61 -9.53 -31.06 -20.02
C ASP A 61 -9.39 -29.72 -19.29
N GLU A 62 -10.48 -28.96 -19.20
CA GLU A 62 -10.56 -27.69 -18.47
C GLU A 62 -11.88 -27.52 -17.73
N ALA A 63 -11.85 -26.70 -16.67
CA ALA A 63 -13.01 -26.32 -15.88
C ALA A 63 -13.00 -24.84 -15.55
N PHE A 64 -14.20 -24.26 -15.47
CA PHE A 64 -14.44 -22.84 -15.23
C PHE A 64 -15.70 -22.66 -14.37
N PRO A 65 -15.90 -21.48 -13.76
CA PRO A 65 -17.07 -21.21 -12.92
C PRO A 65 -18.39 -21.33 -13.68
N PRO A 66 -19.43 -21.92 -13.08
CA PRO A 66 -19.51 -22.45 -11.70
C PRO A 66 -19.46 -23.99 -11.66
N LEU A 67 -18.62 -24.65 -12.48
CA LEU A 67 -18.61 -26.10 -12.55
C LEU A 67 -18.23 -26.72 -11.19
N ALA A 68 -19.00 -27.74 -10.78
CA ALA A 68 -18.66 -28.61 -9.66
C ALA A 68 -17.80 -29.75 -10.19
N ILE A 69 -16.58 -29.85 -9.66
CA ILE A 69 -15.55 -30.77 -10.15
C ILE A 69 -14.85 -31.45 -8.98
N THR A 70 -14.21 -32.58 -9.27
CA THR A 70 -13.22 -33.22 -8.41
C THR A 70 -11.87 -33.17 -9.10
N VAL A 71 -10.84 -32.67 -8.43
CA VAL A 71 -9.49 -32.63 -8.97
C VAL A 71 -8.60 -33.64 -8.27
N THR A 72 -7.73 -34.32 -9.02
CA THR A 72 -6.66 -35.14 -8.45
C THR A 72 -5.33 -34.44 -8.66
N LEU A 73 -4.38 -34.67 -7.75
CA LEU A 73 -3.05 -34.06 -7.80
C LEU A 73 -1.99 -35.09 -8.20
N ALA A 74 -0.90 -34.60 -8.79
CA ALA A 74 0.26 -35.43 -9.13
C ALA A 74 1.04 -35.84 -7.87
N ASP A 75 1.09 -34.97 -6.87
CA ASP A 75 1.84 -35.18 -5.62
C ASP A 75 0.90 -35.38 -4.43
N GLU A 76 1.37 -36.14 -3.44
CA GLU A 76 0.68 -36.29 -2.16
C GLU A 76 0.96 -35.11 -1.23
N ILE A 77 0.26 -34.00 -1.44
CA ILE A 77 0.28 -32.84 -0.55
C ILE A 77 -0.85 -32.88 0.48
N ASP A 78 -0.71 -32.15 1.59
CA ASP A 78 -1.75 -32.07 2.60
C ASP A 78 -2.75 -30.96 2.26
N VAL A 79 -4.00 -31.37 2.06
CA VAL A 79 -5.11 -30.51 1.66
C VAL A 79 -6.37 -31.02 2.32
N SER A 80 -7.08 -30.09 2.96
CA SER A 80 -8.29 -30.32 3.74
C SER A 80 -9.45 -29.46 3.26
N ARG A 81 -10.65 -29.75 3.77
CA ARG A 81 -11.81 -28.87 3.56
C ARG A 81 -11.53 -27.48 4.12
N GLY A 82 -11.78 -26.46 3.32
CA GLY A 82 -11.49 -25.06 3.65
C GLY A 82 -10.24 -24.53 2.96
N ASP A 83 -9.36 -25.40 2.49
CA ASP A 83 -8.21 -24.97 1.70
C ASP A 83 -8.65 -24.52 0.31
N MET A 84 -7.75 -23.82 -0.38
CA MET A 84 -8.02 -23.29 -1.71
C MET A 84 -6.86 -23.56 -2.64
N PHE A 85 -7.15 -24.07 -3.83
CA PHE A 85 -6.17 -24.06 -4.92
C PHE A 85 -6.22 -22.72 -5.66
N ALA A 86 -5.04 -22.17 -5.91
CA ALA A 86 -4.81 -20.98 -6.72
C ALA A 86 -3.60 -21.19 -7.63
N ARG A 87 -3.36 -20.27 -8.57
CA ARG A 87 -2.12 -20.29 -9.36
C ARG A 87 -0.97 -19.70 -8.54
N PRO A 88 0.26 -20.26 -8.62
CA PRO A 88 1.41 -19.75 -7.86
C PRO A 88 1.78 -18.29 -8.14
N ASP A 89 1.52 -17.79 -9.35
CA ASP A 89 1.78 -16.43 -9.80
C ASP A 89 0.59 -15.47 -9.54
N ASN A 90 -0.53 -16.00 -9.07
CA ASN A 90 -1.75 -15.25 -8.76
C ASN A 90 -2.44 -15.82 -7.51
N VAL A 91 -1.77 -15.67 -6.38
CA VAL A 91 -2.28 -16.09 -5.07
C VAL A 91 -3.17 -15.03 -4.45
N PRO A 92 -4.33 -15.40 -3.86
CA PRO A 92 -5.10 -14.51 -3.00
C PRO A 92 -4.30 -14.16 -1.74
N ARG A 93 -4.77 -13.16 -1.00
CA ARG A 93 -4.18 -12.84 0.31
C ARG A 93 -4.47 -13.96 1.29
N VAL A 94 -3.49 -14.27 2.14
CA VAL A 94 -3.65 -15.23 3.23
C VAL A 94 -3.43 -14.49 4.54
N GLY A 95 -4.45 -14.47 5.39
CA GLY A 95 -4.39 -13.71 6.63
C GLY A 95 -5.49 -14.07 7.61
N ARG A 96 -5.26 -13.71 8.87
CA ARG A 96 -6.24 -13.82 9.97
C ARG A 96 -6.91 -12.50 10.31
N GLU A 97 -6.32 -11.39 9.87
CA GLU A 97 -6.86 -10.04 10.07
C GLU A 97 -7.49 -9.57 8.78
N ILE A 98 -8.80 -9.34 8.82
CA ILE A 98 -9.62 -9.00 7.66
C ILE A 98 -10.36 -7.71 7.95
N GLU A 99 -10.50 -6.88 6.93
CA GLU A 99 -11.38 -5.73 6.98
C GLU A 99 -12.56 -5.98 6.04
N ALA A 100 -13.77 -5.67 6.52
CA ALA A 100 -14.98 -5.95 5.77
C ALA A 100 -16.06 -4.91 6.04
N VAL A 101 -16.93 -4.72 5.05
CA VAL A 101 -18.22 -4.08 5.25
C VAL A 101 -19.19 -5.17 5.72
N ILE A 102 -19.78 -4.97 6.89
CA ILE A 102 -20.73 -5.89 7.51
C ILE A 102 -22.12 -5.26 7.44
N VAL A 103 -23.09 -6.04 7.00
CA VAL A 103 -24.52 -5.76 7.14
C VAL A 103 -25.03 -6.59 8.31
N TRP A 104 -25.50 -5.94 9.36
CA TRP A 104 -26.04 -6.61 10.54
C TRP A 104 -27.52 -6.94 10.36
N MET A 105 -27.94 -8.14 10.75
CA MET A 105 -29.23 -8.72 10.33
C MET A 105 -30.09 -9.21 11.50
N THR A 106 -29.70 -8.94 12.75
CA THR A 106 -30.45 -9.38 13.93
C THR A 106 -30.70 -8.23 14.90
N GLU A 107 -31.74 -8.38 15.73
CA GLU A 107 -32.16 -7.38 16.72
C GLU A 107 -31.12 -7.16 17.82
N GLN A 108 -30.39 -8.22 18.22
CA GLN A 108 -29.32 -8.10 19.20
C GLN A 108 -28.16 -7.30 18.60
N PRO A 109 -27.80 -6.14 19.17
CA PRO A 109 -26.73 -5.32 18.60
C PRO A 109 -25.37 -6.04 18.62
N MET A 110 -24.57 -5.78 17.59
CA MET A 110 -23.19 -6.23 17.50
C MET A 110 -22.27 -5.21 18.15
N THR A 111 -21.54 -5.60 19.18
CA THR A 111 -20.50 -4.76 19.81
C THR A 111 -19.11 -5.28 19.47
N ALA A 112 -18.13 -4.38 19.43
CA ALA A 112 -16.72 -4.78 19.29
C ALA A 112 -16.29 -5.70 20.44
N GLY A 113 -15.45 -6.68 20.15
CA GLY A 113 -14.97 -7.69 21.09
C GLY A 113 -15.82 -8.97 21.16
N ASN A 114 -17.00 -9.00 20.54
CA ASN A 114 -17.84 -10.21 20.50
C ASN A 114 -17.28 -11.27 19.55
N LYS A 115 -17.41 -12.54 19.98
CA LYS A 115 -16.93 -13.71 19.23
C LYS A 115 -18.04 -14.34 18.41
N TYR A 116 -17.75 -14.63 17.15
CA TYR A 116 -18.67 -15.24 16.20
C TYR A 116 -18.00 -16.39 15.44
N LEU A 117 -18.80 -17.17 14.71
CA LEU A 117 -18.31 -18.03 13.65
C LEU A 117 -18.43 -17.30 12.32
N PHE A 118 -17.41 -17.38 11.48
CA PHE A 118 -17.36 -16.83 10.14
C PHE A 118 -17.35 -17.96 9.15
N LYS A 119 -18.38 -18.03 8.32
CA LYS A 119 -18.43 -18.99 7.20
C LYS A 119 -18.00 -18.29 5.93
N HIS A 120 -16.80 -18.63 5.48
CA HIS A 120 -16.19 -18.10 4.26
C HIS A 120 -15.94 -19.26 3.31
N THR A 121 -16.50 -19.22 2.10
CA THR A 121 -16.44 -20.34 1.15
C THR A 121 -16.82 -21.70 1.79
N SER A 122 -15.86 -22.62 1.94
CA SER A 122 -16.01 -23.92 2.60
C SER A 122 -15.50 -23.95 4.05
N ASN A 123 -14.92 -22.86 4.54
CA ASN A 123 -14.44 -22.66 5.91
C ASN A 123 -15.56 -22.25 6.86
N LEU A 124 -15.48 -22.73 8.11
CA LEU A 124 -16.23 -22.22 9.26
C LEU A 124 -15.23 -22.00 10.39
N ILE A 125 -15.03 -20.75 10.79
CA ILE A 125 -13.88 -20.34 11.63
C ILE A 125 -14.34 -19.44 12.75
N GLY A 126 -13.86 -19.67 13.96
CA GLY A 126 -14.07 -18.75 15.08
C GLY A 126 -13.28 -17.46 14.88
N GLY A 127 -13.86 -16.34 15.31
CA GLY A 127 -13.17 -15.06 15.28
C GLY A 127 -13.88 -14.04 16.14
N THR A 128 -13.36 -12.82 16.10
CA THR A 128 -13.86 -11.69 16.87
C THR A 128 -13.99 -10.49 15.95
N ILE A 129 -15.07 -9.73 16.08
CA ILE A 129 -15.18 -8.42 15.45
C ILE A 129 -14.46 -7.45 16.39
N SER A 130 -13.19 -7.18 16.13
CA SER A 130 -12.29 -6.52 17.07
C SER A 130 -12.53 -5.01 17.15
N ASN A 131 -12.99 -4.39 16.07
CA ASN A 131 -13.26 -2.96 16.03
C ASN A 131 -14.33 -2.62 14.97
N ILE A 132 -15.18 -1.64 15.26
CA ILE A 132 -16.09 -1.00 14.31
C ILE A 132 -15.46 0.34 13.95
N ARG A 133 -14.94 0.49 12.74
CA ARG A 133 -14.28 1.75 12.33
C ARG A 133 -15.27 2.90 12.20
N TYR A 134 -16.41 2.60 11.58
CA TYR A 134 -17.53 3.52 11.42
C TYR A 134 -18.76 2.76 10.95
N ARG A 135 -19.93 3.33 11.20
CA ARG A 135 -21.20 2.96 10.59
C ARG A 135 -21.46 3.84 9.37
N VAL A 136 -22.11 3.30 8.34
CA VAL A 136 -22.56 4.07 7.18
C VAL A 136 -24.02 4.44 7.40
N ASN A 137 -24.32 5.73 7.37
CA ASN A 137 -25.69 6.20 7.32
C ASN A 137 -26.28 5.87 5.95
N ILE A 138 -27.37 5.09 5.91
CA ILE A 138 -27.92 4.56 4.66
C ILE A 138 -28.59 5.66 3.83
N ASP A 139 -29.13 6.70 4.49
CA ASP A 139 -29.82 7.79 3.83
C ASP A 139 -28.85 8.82 3.26
N THR A 140 -27.73 9.08 3.94
CA THR A 140 -26.75 10.12 3.55
C THR A 140 -25.47 9.58 2.92
N ILE A 141 -25.18 8.27 3.09
CA ILE A 141 -23.93 7.59 2.68
C ILE A 141 -22.70 8.11 3.46
N GLU A 142 -22.90 8.93 4.49
CA GLU A 142 -21.82 9.45 5.34
C GLU A 142 -21.36 8.42 6.37
N SER A 143 -20.11 8.58 6.83
CA SER A 143 -19.50 7.72 7.84
C SER A 143 -19.67 8.34 9.23
N GLU A 144 -20.21 7.57 10.16
CA GLU A 144 -20.46 7.97 11.55
C GLU A 144 -19.68 7.08 12.51
N GLU A 145 -19.16 7.67 13.60
CA GLU A 145 -18.54 6.89 14.67
C GLU A 145 -19.61 6.04 15.38
N ALA A 146 -19.29 4.76 15.63
CA ALA A 146 -20.24 3.83 16.23
C ALA A 146 -19.52 2.79 17.10
N GLY A 147 -20.01 2.62 18.33
CA GLY A 147 -19.57 1.55 19.25
C GLY A 147 -20.30 0.22 19.05
N GLU A 148 -21.40 0.23 18.30
CA GLU A 148 -22.23 -0.95 18.01
C GLU A 148 -22.87 -0.85 16.61
N LEU A 149 -23.33 -1.99 16.06
CA LEU A 149 -24.23 -2.05 14.90
C LEU A 149 -25.56 -2.69 15.29
N LYS A 150 -26.67 -2.00 15.00
CA LYS A 150 -28.05 -2.48 15.19
C LYS A 150 -28.57 -3.18 13.95
N MET A 151 -29.75 -3.80 14.06
CA MET A 151 -30.40 -4.48 12.94
C MET A 151 -30.51 -3.57 11.71
N ASN A 152 -30.14 -4.10 10.55
CA ASN A 152 -30.11 -3.43 9.25
C ASN A 152 -29.05 -2.32 9.11
N GLU A 153 -28.21 -2.10 10.11
CA GLU A 153 -27.09 -1.16 9.97
C GLU A 153 -25.92 -1.79 9.23
N VAL A 154 -25.16 -0.92 8.54
CA VAL A 154 -23.98 -1.30 7.77
C VAL A 154 -22.77 -0.62 8.38
N GLY A 155 -21.69 -1.36 8.62
CA GLY A 155 -20.46 -0.80 9.20
C GLY A 155 -19.20 -1.40 8.60
N ARG A 156 -18.12 -0.62 8.62
CA ARG A 156 -16.78 -1.09 8.28
C ARG A 156 -16.12 -1.62 9.54
N CYS A 157 -15.78 -2.89 9.55
CA CYS A 157 -15.30 -3.58 10.74
C CYS A 157 -13.97 -4.28 10.50
N HIS A 158 -13.18 -4.37 11.57
CA HIS A 158 -12.00 -5.22 11.63
C HIS A 158 -12.36 -6.55 12.27
N ILE A 159 -11.90 -7.63 11.68
CA ILE A 159 -12.19 -9.00 12.07
C ILE A 159 -10.87 -9.73 12.28
N SER A 160 -10.71 -10.30 13.47
CA SER A 160 -9.59 -11.17 13.81
C SER A 160 -10.07 -12.62 13.89
N LEU A 161 -9.53 -13.49 13.04
CA LEU A 161 -9.87 -14.90 12.93
C LEU A 161 -8.89 -15.77 13.72
N GLU A 162 -9.35 -16.92 14.22
CA GLU A 162 -8.53 -17.88 14.95
C GLU A 162 -7.47 -18.57 14.06
N ARG A 163 -7.73 -18.66 12.74
CA ARG A 163 -6.78 -19.19 11.75
C ARG A 163 -6.76 -18.32 10.49
N ALA A 164 -5.62 -18.32 9.80
CA ALA A 164 -5.49 -17.62 8.53
C ALA A 164 -6.34 -18.28 7.44
N ILE A 165 -6.97 -17.48 6.59
CA ILE A 165 -7.69 -17.95 5.40
C ILE A 165 -7.17 -17.29 4.13
N PRO A 166 -7.26 -17.98 2.99
CA PRO A 166 -7.15 -17.34 1.69
C PRO A 166 -8.41 -16.53 1.39
N TYR A 167 -8.26 -15.26 1.04
CA TYR A 167 -9.37 -14.36 0.70
C TYR A 167 -9.00 -13.36 -0.39
N ASP A 168 -10.03 -12.89 -1.10
CA ASP A 168 -9.92 -11.77 -2.02
C ASP A 168 -10.84 -10.64 -1.56
N ALA A 169 -10.68 -9.47 -2.15
CA ALA A 169 -11.67 -8.41 -2.01
C ALA A 169 -12.95 -8.78 -2.75
N TYR A 170 -14.12 -8.49 -2.15
CA TYR A 170 -15.43 -8.80 -2.72
C TYR A 170 -15.61 -8.22 -4.13
N LYS A 171 -15.04 -7.04 -4.40
CA LYS A 171 -15.04 -6.41 -5.73
C LYS A 171 -14.26 -7.21 -6.79
N LYS A 172 -13.15 -7.86 -6.40
CA LYS A 172 -12.33 -8.71 -7.30
C LYS A 172 -12.94 -10.10 -7.45
N ASN A 173 -13.46 -10.64 -6.35
CA ASN A 173 -14.08 -11.95 -6.32
C ASN A 173 -15.21 -12.02 -5.29
N ARG A 174 -16.44 -12.19 -5.77
CA ARG A 174 -17.64 -12.20 -4.89
C ARG A 174 -17.71 -13.46 -4.02
N THR A 175 -17.15 -14.57 -4.48
CA THR A 175 -17.21 -15.86 -3.78
C THR A 175 -16.18 -15.90 -2.64
N THR A 176 -14.93 -15.54 -2.93
CA THR A 176 -13.83 -15.56 -1.97
C THR A 176 -13.65 -14.24 -1.21
N GLY A 177 -14.43 -13.22 -1.54
CA GLY A 177 -14.53 -11.98 -0.77
C GLY A 177 -15.84 -11.84 0.02
N GLY A 178 -16.75 -12.81 -0.05
CA GLY A 178 -18.00 -12.84 0.71
C GLY A 178 -17.94 -13.82 1.87
N PHE A 179 -18.58 -13.50 2.99
CA PHE A 179 -18.78 -14.41 4.11
C PHE A 179 -20.07 -14.11 4.86
N ILE A 180 -20.49 -15.04 5.70
CA ILE A 180 -21.58 -14.82 6.66
C ILE A 180 -21.06 -14.96 8.10
N ILE A 181 -21.71 -14.25 9.00
CA ILE A 181 -21.43 -14.23 10.43
C ILE A 181 -22.52 -15.04 11.10
N ILE A 182 -22.12 -15.99 11.94
CA ILE A 182 -22.98 -16.95 12.59
C ILE A 182 -22.78 -16.83 14.10
N ASP A 183 -23.87 -16.71 14.82
CA ASP A 183 -23.86 -16.69 16.27
C ASP A 183 -23.44 -18.07 16.84
N ARG A 184 -22.58 -18.07 17.85
CA ARG A 184 -21.97 -19.30 18.38
C ARG A 184 -22.92 -20.16 19.20
N LEU A 185 -24.01 -19.57 19.71
CA LEU A 185 -24.93 -20.23 20.63
C LEU A 185 -26.20 -20.70 19.89
N THR A 186 -26.74 -19.83 19.05
CA THR A 186 -27.99 -20.05 18.31
C THR A 186 -27.76 -20.64 16.93
N TYR A 187 -26.54 -20.57 16.39
CA TYR A 187 -26.18 -20.97 15.02
C TYR A 187 -26.93 -20.21 13.92
N ASN A 188 -27.61 -19.11 14.27
CA ASN A 188 -28.28 -18.25 13.32
C ASN A 188 -27.26 -17.40 12.55
N THR A 189 -27.58 -17.11 11.28
CA THR A 189 -26.84 -16.10 10.52
C THR A 189 -27.25 -14.72 11.02
N VAL A 190 -26.32 -14.01 11.63
CA VAL A 190 -26.54 -12.70 12.28
C VAL A 190 -26.05 -11.53 11.44
N GLY A 191 -25.24 -11.79 10.41
CA GLY A 191 -24.79 -10.76 9.48
C GLY A 191 -24.14 -11.33 8.23
N ALA A 192 -23.95 -10.47 7.24
CA ALA A 192 -23.23 -10.77 6.01
C ALA A 192 -22.07 -9.79 5.83
N GLY A 193 -20.94 -10.28 5.35
CA GLY A 193 -19.72 -9.51 5.23
C GLY A 193 -19.13 -9.55 3.82
N MET A 194 -18.66 -8.39 3.38
CA MET A 194 -17.95 -8.18 2.12
C MET A 194 -16.53 -7.72 2.46
N ILE A 195 -15.55 -8.59 2.22
CA ILE A 195 -14.15 -8.31 2.44
C ILE A 195 -13.73 -7.17 1.52
N ILE A 196 -13.08 -6.17 2.09
CA ILE A 196 -12.50 -5.09 1.31
C ILE A 196 -11.02 -5.32 1.11
N ASP A 197 -10.54 -4.94 -0.06
CA ASP A 197 -9.10 -4.94 -0.29
C ASP A 197 -8.50 -3.83 0.56
N ARG A 198 -7.40 -4.13 1.26
CA ARG A 198 -6.55 -3.07 1.81
C ARG A 198 -5.97 -2.19 0.67
N GLU A 199 -6.10 -2.60 -0.60
CA GLU A 199 -5.64 -1.87 -1.79
C GLU A 199 -6.72 -1.28 -2.72
N ALA A 200 -8.04 -1.36 -2.44
CA ALA A 200 -9.05 -0.97 -3.44
C ALA A 200 -10.44 -0.56 -2.91
N ALA A 201 -10.56 -0.24 -1.63
CA ALA A 201 -11.76 0.40 -1.10
C ALA A 201 -11.37 1.68 -0.38
N GLY A 202 -11.22 2.75 -1.17
CA GLY A 202 -11.55 4.11 -0.79
C GLY A 202 -11.41 4.41 0.70
N GLU A 203 -10.19 4.27 1.23
CA GLU A 203 -9.68 5.43 1.88
C GLU A 203 -9.68 6.49 0.77
N LYS A 204 -10.57 7.49 0.88
CA LYS A 204 -9.97 8.83 1.01
C LYS A 204 -8.89 8.57 2.03
N GLU A 205 -7.65 8.41 1.56
CA GLU A 205 -6.49 8.40 2.43
C GLU A 205 -6.87 9.46 3.45
N ARG A 206 -6.94 9.11 4.73
CA ARG A 206 -6.47 10.11 5.68
C ARG A 206 -5.02 10.22 5.26
N SER A 207 -4.77 11.08 4.26
CA SER A 207 -3.45 11.28 3.70
C SER A 207 -2.63 11.52 4.94
N PHE A 208 -1.54 10.79 5.16
CA PHE A 208 -0.86 10.85 6.46
C PHE A 208 -0.51 12.30 6.86
N TRP A 209 -0.53 13.22 5.89
CA TRP A 209 -0.50 14.68 6.03
C TRP A 209 -1.68 15.34 6.79
N GLU A 210 -2.82 14.68 6.91
CA GLU A 210 -4.10 15.15 7.46
C GLU A 210 -4.49 14.39 8.75
N LEU A 211 -3.63 13.49 9.22
CA LEU A 211 -3.83 12.83 10.51
C LEU A 211 -3.50 13.83 11.63
N GLU A 212 -4.53 14.34 12.30
CA GLU A 212 -4.35 15.06 13.56
C GLU A 212 -4.06 14.06 14.69
N VAL A 213 -3.02 14.34 15.45
CA VAL A 213 -2.68 13.56 16.65
C VAL A 213 -3.58 14.06 17.78
N SER A 214 -4.66 13.33 18.08
CA SER A 214 -5.66 13.69 19.10
C SER A 214 -5.52 12.91 20.41
N ASP A 215 -4.37 12.28 20.66
CA ASP A 215 -4.13 11.55 21.91
C ASP A 215 -3.85 12.52 23.05
N GLU A 216 -4.76 12.61 24.01
CA GLU A 216 -4.68 13.50 25.18
C GLU A 216 -3.44 13.25 26.04
N LEU A 217 -2.79 12.08 25.91
CA LEU A 217 -1.55 11.75 26.60
C LEU A 217 -0.31 12.40 25.96
N LEU A 218 -0.40 12.87 24.71
CA LEU A 218 0.73 13.45 23.98
C LEU A 218 0.80 14.96 24.17
N GLN A 219 1.60 15.40 25.13
CA GLN A 219 1.87 16.82 25.35
C GLN A 219 3.09 17.30 24.55
N ARG A 220 2.90 18.33 23.74
CA ARG A 220 4.00 18.98 23.01
C ARG A 220 4.98 19.60 23.99
N GLN A 221 6.21 19.09 23.99
CA GLN A 221 7.30 19.67 24.77
C GLN A 221 7.94 20.83 24.00
N THR A 222 8.17 21.94 24.69
CA THR A 222 8.81 23.14 24.12
C THR A 222 10.29 23.13 24.46
N SER A 223 11.14 23.36 23.45
CA SER A 223 12.59 23.48 23.68
C SER A 223 12.90 24.76 24.46
N ARG A 224 13.88 24.72 25.36
CA ARG A 224 14.41 25.90 26.07
C ARG A 224 15.33 26.76 25.21
N VAL A 225 15.64 26.32 24.00
CA VAL A 225 16.46 27.08 23.03
C VAL A 225 15.55 27.50 21.88
N SER A 226 15.37 28.81 21.72
CA SER A 226 14.52 29.40 20.70
C SER A 226 15.14 29.29 19.29
N GLU A 227 14.30 29.46 18.27
CA GLU A 227 14.77 29.56 16.89
C GLU A 227 15.68 30.77 16.66
N ALA A 228 15.41 31.89 17.36
CA ALA A 228 16.25 33.08 17.28
C ALA A 228 17.67 32.80 17.79
N GLU A 229 17.80 32.19 18.98
CA GLU A 229 19.11 31.80 19.53
C GLU A 229 19.87 30.83 18.61
N ARG A 230 19.16 29.90 17.96
CA ARG A 230 19.77 29.00 16.97
C ARG A 230 20.20 29.74 15.72
N SER A 231 19.38 30.66 15.23
CA SER A 231 19.67 31.45 14.04
C SER A 231 20.87 32.37 14.27
N ASP A 232 20.97 32.99 15.45
CA ASP A 232 22.11 33.81 15.86
C ASP A 232 23.38 32.94 15.98
N ARG A 233 23.28 31.76 16.59
CA ARG A 233 24.41 30.82 16.72
C ARG A 233 24.96 30.36 15.38
N TYR A 234 24.10 30.06 14.41
CA TYR A 234 24.51 29.61 13.08
C TYR A 234 24.67 30.76 12.07
N GLY A 235 24.41 32.00 12.49
CA GLY A 235 24.47 33.20 11.66
C GLY A 235 23.51 33.17 10.46
N ARG A 236 22.42 32.41 10.54
CA ARG A 236 21.43 32.26 9.47
C ARG A 236 20.13 31.61 9.97
N LYS A 237 19.02 31.97 9.33
CA LYS A 237 17.75 31.25 9.49
C LYS A 237 17.82 29.84 8.89
N PRO A 238 17.23 28.83 9.55
CA PRO A 238 17.17 27.48 9.01
C PRO A 238 16.32 27.42 7.72
N LEU A 239 16.66 26.51 6.82
CA LEU A 239 16.01 26.38 5.52
C LEU A 239 15.98 24.92 5.06
N THR A 240 14.91 24.50 4.40
CA THR A 240 14.83 23.28 3.62
C THR A 240 14.82 23.58 2.12
N ILE A 241 15.68 22.90 1.38
CA ILE A 241 15.80 22.97 -0.07
C ILE A 241 15.27 21.67 -0.64
N LEU A 242 14.12 21.70 -1.32
CA LEU A 242 13.59 20.54 -2.04
C LEU A 242 14.11 20.54 -3.47
N LEU A 243 14.96 19.56 -3.80
CA LEU A 243 15.31 19.23 -5.18
C LEU A 243 14.30 18.20 -5.70
N THR A 244 13.45 18.62 -6.63
CA THR A 244 12.45 17.76 -7.27
C THR A 244 12.73 17.60 -8.77
N GLY A 245 12.28 16.50 -9.35
CA GLY A 245 12.53 16.13 -10.74
C GLY A 245 12.39 14.63 -10.97
N LEU A 246 12.25 14.23 -12.24
CA LEU A 246 12.22 12.83 -12.66
C LEU A 246 13.50 12.07 -12.24
N THR A 247 13.44 10.74 -12.18
CA THR A 247 14.63 9.89 -12.00
C THR A 247 15.71 10.25 -13.03
N CYS A 248 16.99 10.11 -12.70
CA CYS A 248 18.12 10.49 -13.57
C CYS A 248 18.30 12.00 -13.91
N THR A 249 17.49 12.91 -13.36
CA THR A 249 17.72 14.37 -13.54
C THR A 249 18.94 14.93 -12.80
N GLY A 250 19.57 14.15 -11.91
CA GLY A 250 20.76 14.56 -11.15
C GLY A 250 20.49 15.10 -9.74
N LYS A 251 19.30 14.88 -9.16
CA LYS A 251 18.94 15.31 -7.79
C LYS A 251 19.99 14.95 -6.74
N THR A 252 20.34 13.67 -6.62
CA THR A 252 21.31 13.18 -5.63
C THR A 252 22.69 13.79 -5.87
N THR A 253 23.14 13.84 -7.13
CA THR A 253 24.43 14.45 -7.50
C THR A 253 24.51 15.92 -7.10
N ILE A 254 23.48 16.72 -7.42
CA ILE A 254 23.44 18.14 -7.09
C ILE A 254 23.27 18.35 -5.58
N ALA A 255 22.49 17.50 -4.89
CA ALA A 255 22.30 17.59 -3.44
C ALA A 255 23.62 17.46 -2.68
N TYR A 256 24.42 16.43 -2.98
CA TYR A 256 25.69 16.20 -2.31
C TYR A 256 26.78 17.20 -2.72
N ALA A 257 26.78 17.68 -3.98
CA ALA A 257 27.67 18.76 -4.40
C ALA A 257 27.35 20.08 -3.68
N LEU A 258 26.06 20.40 -3.54
CA LEU A 258 25.59 21.55 -2.78
C LEU A 258 25.91 21.43 -1.28
N GLU A 259 25.71 20.25 -0.70
CA GLU A 259 26.08 19.95 0.70
C GLU A 259 27.56 20.22 0.92
N ARG A 260 28.44 19.66 0.08
CA ARG A 260 29.89 19.89 0.15
C ARG A 260 30.23 21.38 0.12
N ARG A 261 29.67 22.11 -0.84
CA ARG A 261 29.94 23.55 -1.01
C ARG A 261 29.44 24.38 0.17
N LEU A 262 28.26 24.08 0.70
CA LEU A 262 27.72 24.76 1.88
C LEU A 262 28.54 24.45 3.13
N PHE A 263 28.96 23.19 3.30
CA PHE A 263 29.83 22.77 4.38
C PHE A 263 31.20 23.47 4.34
N ASP A 264 31.82 23.56 3.16
CA ASP A 264 33.08 24.30 2.94
C ASP A 264 32.94 25.79 3.29
N ASN A 265 31.75 26.36 3.11
CA ASN A 265 31.42 27.73 3.50
C ASN A 265 30.97 27.85 4.99
N GLY A 266 31.28 26.85 5.82
CA GLY A 266 31.01 26.83 7.26
C GLY A 266 29.54 26.71 7.63
N LYS A 267 28.68 26.22 6.73
CA LYS A 267 27.24 26.03 7.02
C LYS A 267 26.97 24.65 7.57
N ALA A 268 26.14 24.58 8.62
CA ALA A 268 25.62 23.33 9.12
C ALA A 268 24.48 22.85 8.20
N VAL A 269 24.75 21.78 7.46
CA VAL A 269 23.88 21.27 6.39
C VAL A 269 23.83 19.74 6.43
N THR A 270 22.72 19.15 5.99
CA THR A 270 22.57 17.70 5.81
C THR A 270 21.64 17.37 4.64
N VAL A 271 21.88 16.24 3.99
CA VAL A 271 21.06 15.71 2.88
C VAL A 271 20.12 14.60 3.35
N LEU A 272 18.83 14.74 3.03
CA LEU A 272 17.84 13.67 3.01
C LEU A 272 17.67 13.19 1.57
N ASP A 273 18.24 12.04 1.24
CA ASP A 273 18.09 11.39 -0.05
C ASP A 273 16.96 10.36 -0.02
N GLY A 274 16.09 10.40 -1.03
CA GLY A 274 14.91 9.54 -1.09
C GLY A 274 15.19 8.04 -1.18
N ALA A 275 16.34 7.63 -1.72
CA ALA A 275 16.77 6.23 -1.72
C ALA A 275 17.35 5.85 -0.35
N ASN A 276 18.19 6.69 0.25
CA ASN A 276 18.74 6.44 1.60
C ASN A 276 17.65 6.39 2.68
N MET A 277 16.60 7.22 2.56
CA MET A 277 15.43 7.13 3.44
C MET A 277 14.79 5.73 3.42
N ARG A 278 14.73 5.08 2.24
CA ARG A 278 14.21 3.71 2.08
C ARG A 278 15.15 2.62 2.56
N LEU A 279 16.40 2.95 2.91
CA LEU A 279 17.29 2.01 3.58
C LEU A 279 17.14 2.07 5.11
N GLY A 280 16.44 3.07 5.65
CA GLY A 280 16.29 3.31 7.08
C GLY A 280 14.86 3.65 7.50
N ILE A 281 14.58 4.95 7.65
CA ILE A 281 13.32 5.47 8.22
C ILE A 281 12.09 5.08 7.42
N SER A 282 12.25 4.82 6.13
CA SER A 282 11.18 4.47 5.19
C SER A 282 11.40 3.09 4.56
N LYS A 283 12.08 2.17 5.27
CA LYS A 283 12.37 0.81 4.77
C LYS A 283 11.13 -0.07 4.57
N ASP A 284 10.02 0.32 5.18
CA ASP A 284 8.70 -0.30 5.04
C ASP A 284 7.94 0.17 3.79
N LEU A 285 8.45 1.17 3.07
CA LEU A 285 7.77 1.75 1.91
C LEU A 285 8.38 1.26 0.59
N GLY A 286 7.51 0.85 -0.34
CA GLY A 286 7.86 0.57 -1.73
C GLY A 286 7.94 1.82 -2.61
N PHE A 287 7.41 1.67 -3.82
CA PHE A 287 7.51 2.63 -4.92
C PHE A 287 6.17 2.88 -5.60
N THR A 288 5.03 2.70 -4.93
CA THR A 288 3.75 3.21 -5.42
C THR A 288 3.64 4.72 -5.22
N SER A 289 2.63 5.35 -5.80
CA SER A 289 2.40 6.79 -5.68
C SER A 289 2.12 7.23 -4.24
N SER A 290 1.30 6.48 -3.50
CA SER A 290 1.00 6.72 -2.08
C SER A 290 2.23 6.50 -1.18
N GLU A 291 3.00 5.43 -1.42
CA GLU A 291 4.26 5.18 -0.69
C GLU A 291 5.31 6.26 -0.94
N ARG A 292 5.36 6.84 -2.15
CA ARG A 292 6.21 8.01 -2.44
C ARG A 292 5.74 9.25 -1.69
N SER A 293 4.43 9.48 -1.59
CA SER A 293 3.83 10.56 -0.82
C SER A 293 4.19 10.43 0.67
N GLU A 294 4.04 9.24 1.25
CA GLU A 294 4.39 8.99 2.66
C GLU A 294 5.89 9.11 2.93
N ASN A 295 6.73 8.62 2.00
CA ASN A 295 8.18 8.82 2.09
C ASN A 295 8.55 10.32 2.09
N MET A 296 7.86 11.13 1.29
CA MET A 296 8.04 12.59 1.27
C MET A 296 7.52 13.24 2.56
N ARG A 297 6.41 12.75 3.14
CA ARG A 297 5.90 13.23 4.43
C ARG A 297 6.90 13.00 5.56
N ARG A 298 7.42 11.78 5.68
CA ARG A 298 8.45 11.44 6.68
C ARG A 298 9.68 12.33 6.51
N ALA A 299 10.12 12.54 5.27
CA ALA A 299 11.22 13.44 4.97
C ALA A 299 10.93 14.89 5.37
N ALA A 300 9.71 15.38 5.13
CA ALA A 300 9.30 16.73 5.50
C ALA A 300 9.23 16.94 7.02
N GLU A 301 8.77 15.95 7.80
CA GLU A 301 8.82 15.99 9.28
C GLU A 301 10.27 16.04 9.79
N ILE A 302 11.16 15.23 9.21
CA ILE A 302 12.57 15.24 9.60
C ILE A 302 13.23 16.56 9.19
N ALA A 303 12.93 17.09 8.01
CA ALA A 303 13.43 18.37 7.55
C ALA A 303 12.99 19.51 8.48
N LYS A 304 11.72 19.49 8.93
CA LYS A 304 11.21 20.41 9.95
C LYS A 304 11.97 20.27 11.27
N PHE A 305 12.24 19.04 11.73
CA PHE A 305 13.04 18.81 12.93
C PHE A 305 14.47 19.35 12.79
N ILE A 306 15.12 19.11 11.64
CA ILE A 306 16.46 19.63 11.31
C ILE A 306 16.46 21.17 11.29
N ASN A 307 15.44 21.79 10.70
CA ASN A 307 15.28 23.24 10.71
C ASN A 307 15.05 23.78 12.12
N ASN A 308 14.25 23.12 12.95
CA ASN A 308 14.09 23.48 14.37
C ASN A 308 15.40 23.35 15.16
N ALA A 309 16.32 22.49 14.71
CA ALA A 309 17.68 22.41 15.26
C ALA A 309 18.61 23.53 14.76
N GLY A 310 18.19 24.34 13.77
CA GLY A 310 18.92 25.48 13.21
C GLY A 310 19.71 25.18 11.94
N LEU A 311 19.55 23.99 11.36
CA LEU A 311 20.37 23.51 10.23
C LEU A 311 19.67 23.69 8.89
N ILE A 312 20.46 23.67 7.82
CA ILE A 312 19.98 23.57 6.44
C ILE A 312 19.72 22.10 6.11
N CYS A 313 18.55 21.81 5.55
CA CYS A 313 18.18 20.47 5.06
C CYS A 313 18.07 20.49 3.54
N ILE A 314 18.75 19.57 2.85
CA ILE A 314 18.60 19.38 1.40
C ILE A 314 17.83 18.09 1.18
N CYS A 315 16.65 18.17 0.56
CA CYS A 315 15.79 17.02 0.29
C CYS A 315 15.86 16.67 -1.20
N ALA A 316 16.39 15.49 -1.54
CA ALA A 316 16.46 14.99 -2.93
C ALA A 316 15.43 13.88 -3.19
N PHE A 317 14.27 14.25 -3.75
CA PHE A 317 13.13 13.33 -3.92
C PHE A 317 12.51 13.42 -5.31
N VAL A 318 12.07 12.28 -5.84
CA VAL A 318 11.11 12.23 -6.93
C VAL A 318 9.74 12.47 -6.28
N SER A 319 9.34 13.73 -6.13
CA SER A 319 8.03 14.12 -5.57
C SER A 319 7.08 14.43 -6.74
N PRO A 320 6.29 13.45 -7.23
CA PRO A 320 5.59 13.59 -8.50
C PRO A 320 4.36 14.50 -8.48
N GLY A 321 3.61 14.56 -7.38
CA GLY A 321 2.41 15.40 -7.26
C GLY A 321 2.72 16.81 -6.73
N GLU A 322 2.09 17.83 -7.31
CA GLU A 322 2.14 19.22 -6.82
C GLU A 322 1.55 19.34 -5.42
N ASP A 323 0.44 18.64 -5.15
CA ASP A 323 -0.25 18.64 -3.86
C ASP A 323 0.65 18.15 -2.72
N VAL A 324 1.46 17.12 -2.96
CA VAL A 324 2.42 16.58 -1.99
C VAL A 324 3.53 17.59 -1.70
N ARG A 325 4.01 18.31 -2.71
CA ARG A 325 5.04 19.36 -2.53
C ARG A 325 4.49 20.54 -1.75
N GLU A 326 3.25 20.94 -2.02
CA GLU A 326 2.57 22.01 -1.30
C GLU A 326 2.29 21.63 0.16
N LYS A 327 1.86 20.39 0.42
CA LYS A 327 1.71 19.86 1.78
C LYS A 327 3.06 19.86 2.53
N ALA A 328 4.15 19.48 1.89
CA ALA A 328 5.49 19.55 2.47
C ALA A 328 5.91 21.00 2.78
N ARG A 329 5.66 21.93 1.85
CA ARG A 329 5.93 23.37 2.03
C ARG A 329 5.20 23.93 3.25
N LYS A 330 3.92 23.62 3.40
CA LYS A 330 3.11 24.02 4.57
C LYS A 330 3.60 23.39 5.88
N LEU A 331 3.92 22.10 5.87
CA LEU A 331 4.37 21.37 7.06
C LEU A 331 5.68 21.93 7.63
N ILE A 332 6.64 22.21 6.74
CA ILE A 332 7.96 22.76 7.07
C ILE A 332 7.86 24.24 7.43
N GLY A 333 6.98 24.98 6.75
CA GLY A 333 6.79 26.42 6.86
C GLY A 333 7.31 27.14 5.62
N GLU A 334 6.44 27.93 4.98
CA GLU A 334 6.70 28.57 3.69
C GLU A 334 7.97 29.44 3.68
N TYR A 335 8.22 30.18 4.77
CA TYR A 335 9.39 31.04 4.90
C TYR A 335 10.73 30.27 5.01
N ARG A 336 10.67 28.97 5.31
CA ARG A 336 11.84 28.09 5.41
C ARG A 336 11.98 27.15 4.21
N PHE A 337 11.14 27.26 3.18
CA PHE A 337 11.08 26.26 2.11
C PHE A 337 11.46 26.86 0.76
N VAL A 338 12.40 26.20 0.07
CA VAL A 338 12.83 26.55 -1.30
C VAL A 338 12.68 25.34 -2.21
N GLU A 339 11.91 25.49 -3.28
CA GLU A 339 11.65 24.44 -4.27
C GLU A 339 12.48 24.66 -5.53
N ILE A 340 13.31 23.67 -5.87
CA ILE A 340 14.19 23.71 -7.03
C ILE A 340 13.83 22.55 -7.95
N TYR A 341 13.36 22.91 -9.14
CA TYR A 341 12.96 21.95 -10.16
C TYR A 341 14.15 21.61 -11.07
N LEU A 342 14.58 20.35 -11.05
CA LEU A 342 15.59 19.80 -11.94
C LEU A 342 14.90 19.12 -13.13
N THR A 343 15.25 19.55 -14.33
CA THR A 343 14.71 19.01 -15.58
C THR A 343 15.82 18.68 -16.56
N ALA A 344 15.56 17.71 -17.44
CA ALA A 344 16.39 17.34 -18.58
C ALA A 344 15.50 16.67 -19.63
N SER A 345 15.94 16.66 -20.89
CA SER A 345 15.27 15.91 -21.95
C SER A 345 15.19 14.41 -21.64
N GLU A 346 14.11 13.76 -22.09
CA GLU A 346 13.86 12.34 -21.84
C GLU A 346 15.00 11.45 -22.37
N ASP A 347 15.52 11.77 -23.56
CA ASP A 347 16.66 11.08 -24.16
C ASP A 347 17.88 11.08 -23.23
N VAL A 348 18.17 12.22 -22.60
CA VAL A 348 19.28 12.36 -21.65
C VAL A 348 19.01 11.58 -20.36
N LEU A 349 17.77 11.57 -19.86
CA LEU A 349 17.40 10.78 -18.67
C LEU A 349 17.64 9.28 -18.91
N ARG A 350 17.22 8.80 -20.08
CA ARG A 350 17.39 7.41 -20.51
C ARG A 350 18.85 7.06 -20.77
N GLN A 351 19.64 7.99 -21.31
CA GLN A 351 21.08 7.82 -21.48
C GLN A 351 21.82 7.72 -20.13
N ARG A 352 21.39 8.49 -19.13
CA ARG A 352 21.97 8.51 -17.78
C ARG A 352 21.57 7.32 -16.91
N ASP A 353 20.61 6.50 -17.36
CA ASP A 353 20.06 5.38 -16.61
C ASP A 353 21.03 4.19 -16.51
N SER A 354 21.97 4.29 -15.57
CA SER A 354 22.94 3.23 -15.26
C SER A 354 22.30 1.98 -14.63
N GLN A 355 21.10 2.09 -14.06
CA GLN A 355 20.41 0.99 -13.37
C GLN A 355 19.38 0.28 -14.26
N GLY A 356 19.14 0.79 -15.47
CA GLY A 356 18.16 0.26 -16.41
C GLY A 356 16.72 0.37 -15.93
N VAL A 357 16.42 1.30 -15.01
CA VAL A 357 15.06 1.46 -14.45
C VAL A 357 14.05 1.95 -15.48
N TYR A 358 14.45 2.78 -16.45
CA TYR A 358 13.56 3.20 -17.54
C TYR A 358 13.22 2.03 -18.45
N LYS A 359 14.20 1.18 -18.80
CA LYS A 359 13.96 -0.02 -19.61
C LYS A 359 13.03 -1.02 -18.91
N LYS A 360 13.17 -1.18 -17.59
CA LYS A 360 12.27 -2.02 -16.78
C LYS A 360 10.86 -1.44 -16.69
N ALA A 361 10.75 -0.11 -16.58
CA ALA A 361 9.47 0.58 -16.59
C ALA A 361 8.75 0.42 -17.95
N ASP A 362 9.46 0.58 -19.07
CA ASP A 362 8.89 0.40 -20.42
C ASP A 362 8.38 -1.03 -20.65
N LYS A 363 9.04 -2.04 -20.05
CA LYS A 363 8.61 -3.45 -20.09
C LYS A 363 7.45 -3.77 -19.13
N GLY A 364 6.99 -2.80 -18.33
CA GLY A 364 5.94 -2.99 -17.33
C GLY A 364 6.39 -3.72 -16.06
N GLU A 365 7.69 -3.96 -15.89
CA GLU A 365 8.25 -4.60 -14.68
C GLU A 365 8.22 -3.65 -13.47
N LEU A 366 8.32 -2.34 -13.71
CA LEU A 366 8.14 -1.29 -12.69
C LEU A 366 6.80 -0.59 -12.89
N LYS A 367 5.82 -0.98 -12.08
CA LYS A 367 4.51 -0.33 -12.04
C LYS A 367 4.61 1.06 -11.39
N GLU A 368 3.81 2.00 -11.87
CA GLU A 368 3.74 3.39 -11.38
C GLU A 368 5.09 4.14 -11.33
N PHE A 369 5.87 4.06 -12.41
CA PHE A 369 7.12 4.80 -12.54
C PHE A 369 6.87 6.22 -13.08
N PRO A 370 7.21 7.29 -12.33
CA PRO A 370 6.92 8.67 -12.73
C PRO A 370 7.58 9.04 -14.06
N GLY A 371 6.80 9.61 -14.97
CA GLY A 371 7.22 10.00 -16.32
C GLY A 371 7.22 8.87 -17.35
N VAL A 372 6.86 7.63 -16.97
CA VAL A 372 6.72 6.49 -17.90
C VAL A 372 5.35 5.83 -17.74
N SER A 373 5.11 5.18 -16.60
CA SER A 373 3.85 4.45 -16.31
C SER A 373 2.97 5.14 -15.25
N ALA A 374 3.42 6.28 -14.70
CA ALA A 374 2.65 7.19 -13.85
C ALA A 374 2.96 8.66 -14.20
N PRO A 375 2.01 9.60 -13.99
CA PRO A 375 2.25 11.01 -14.26
C PRO A 375 3.30 11.62 -13.29
N TYR A 376 4.00 12.63 -13.79
CA TYR A 376 4.82 13.53 -12.98
C TYR A 376 4.35 14.96 -13.26
N GLU A 377 3.88 15.65 -12.24
CA GLU A 377 3.42 17.03 -12.33
C GLU A 377 4.63 17.94 -12.15
N ALA A 378 5.07 18.61 -13.22
CA ALA A 378 6.13 19.60 -13.11
C ALA A 378 5.70 20.75 -12.18
N PRO A 379 6.58 21.24 -11.28
CA PRO A 379 6.28 22.36 -10.40
C PRO A 379 5.78 23.57 -11.19
N ARG A 380 4.67 24.17 -10.75
CA ARG A 380 4.08 25.33 -11.44
C ARG A 380 4.87 26.61 -11.17
N SER A 381 5.32 26.78 -9.93
CA SER A 381 6.02 27.98 -9.46
C SER A 381 7.24 27.65 -8.59
N PRO A 382 8.22 26.89 -9.10
CA PRO A 382 9.45 26.62 -8.35
C PRO A 382 10.26 27.90 -8.16
N ASP A 383 10.99 28.00 -7.05
CA ASP A 383 11.89 29.12 -6.77
C ASP A 383 13.06 29.18 -7.76
N LEU A 384 13.43 28.04 -8.34
CA LEU A 384 14.46 27.94 -9.38
C LEU A 384 14.24 26.72 -10.27
N VAL A 385 14.47 26.87 -11.58
CA VAL A 385 14.50 25.76 -12.55
C VAL A 385 15.92 25.57 -13.06
N LEU A 386 16.40 24.33 -13.06
CA LEU A 386 17.72 23.95 -13.55
C LEU A 386 17.60 22.90 -14.66
N GLN A 387 18.05 23.26 -15.86
CA GLN A 387 18.16 22.34 -17.01
C GLN A 387 19.48 21.58 -16.92
N THR A 388 19.47 20.41 -16.29
CA THR A 388 20.69 19.67 -15.92
C THR A 388 21.34 18.95 -17.11
N ASP A 389 20.72 18.97 -18.28
CA ASP A 389 21.30 18.56 -19.56
C ASP A 389 22.09 19.68 -20.26
N LYS A 390 21.94 20.93 -19.81
CA LYS A 390 22.66 22.10 -20.36
C LYS A 390 23.61 22.77 -19.38
N LEU A 391 23.55 22.36 -18.12
CA LEU A 391 24.34 22.93 -17.03
C LEU A 391 25.23 21.85 -16.43
N THR A 392 26.45 22.23 -16.08
CA THR A 392 27.32 21.43 -15.24
C THR A 392 26.80 21.40 -13.79
N VAL A 393 27.31 20.46 -13.00
CA VAL A 393 26.94 20.35 -11.58
C VAL A 393 27.35 21.62 -10.81
N ASP A 394 28.55 22.16 -11.07
CA ASP A 394 29.02 23.39 -10.43
C ASP A 394 28.16 24.60 -10.79
N GLU A 395 27.77 24.77 -12.06
CA GLU A 395 26.86 25.85 -12.47
C GLU A 395 25.47 25.72 -11.81
N CYS A 396 24.97 24.48 -11.65
CA CYS A 396 23.75 24.23 -10.91
C CYS A 396 23.89 24.69 -9.44
N VAL A 397 24.97 24.25 -8.76
CA VAL A 397 25.24 24.61 -7.36
C VAL A 397 25.40 26.13 -7.19
N ASP A 398 26.13 26.80 -8.08
CA ASP A 398 26.32 28.25 -8.05
C ASP A 398 24.99 29.01 -8.15
N ARG A 399 24.09 28.58 -9.04
CA ARG A 399 22.75 29.19 -9.17
C ARG A 399 21.92 29.00 -7.91
N ILE A 400 21.99 27.82 -7.29
CA ILE A 400 21.30 27.56 -6.01
C ILE A 400 21.86 28.47 -4.93
N ILE A 401 23.18 28.57 -4.78
CA ILE A 401 23.80 29.43 -3.75
C ILE A 401 23.41 30.90 -3.94
N ARG A 402 23.42 31.42 -5.17
CA ARG A 402 22.99 32.80 -5.46
C ARG A 402 21.52 33.03 -5.07
N LEU A 403 20.64 32.08 -5.36
CA LEU A 403 19.26 32.13 -4.90
C LEU A 403 19.20 32.20 -3.37
N LEU A 404 19.93 31.33 -2.67
CA LEU A 404 19.97 31.34 -1.21
C LEU A 404 20.49 32.67 -0.66
N GLU A 405 21.49 33.29 -1.27
CA GLU A 405 22.03 34.59 -0.84
C GLU A 405 21.04 35.74 -1.00
N SER A 406 20.19 35.70 -2.03
CA SER A 406 19.11 36.69 -2.25
C SER A 406 17.96 36.58 -1.24
N LYS A 407 17.78 35.40 -0.61
CA LYS A 407 16.73 35.13 0.39
C LYS A 407 17.19 35.34 1.85
N LYS A 408 18.29 36.09 2.07
CA LYS A 408 18.86 36.35 3.40
C LYS A 408 17.87 37.04 4.36
#